data_AF-A0A7S3I770-F1
#
_entry.id   AF-A0A7S3I770-F1
#
_cell.length_a   1.000
_cell.length_b   1.000
_cell.length_c   1.000
_cell.angle_alpha   90.00
_cell.angle_beta   90.00
_cell.angle_gamma   90.00
#
_symmetry.space_group_name_H-M   'P 1'
#
loop_
_entity.id
_entity.type
_entity.pdbx_description
1 polymer ?
#
loop_
_entity_poly.entity_id
_entity_poly.type
_entity_poly.pdbx_seq_one_letter_code
_entity_poly.pdbx_strand_id
1 'polypeptide(L)'
;MSELGLWREDHHGGNNKLYNVLKAYANYDNEVGYVQGINYLVGLFLFYIPDEETVFWCLLQLMQKRNWREVYTNEFPKMRELTRFLEHRLEQEYPQVLAHMENNGLVVEGTFSPHFMTLFVYLTPVEIATRLFEVFILDGDLAIVRLLLRMIELKQSELLRRQDVELQRYVLSGMIEDCVQQYSIAYLLDFELYD
;
A
#
# COMPACT_ATOMS: atom_id res chain seq x y z
N MET A 1 -15.30 -3.47 -3.08
CA MET A 1 -15.16 -3.95 -1.68
C MET A 1 -16.35 -3.60 -0.78
N SER A 2 -16.97 -2.42 -0.90
CA SER A 2 -18.16 -2.01 -0.12
C SER A 2 -19.36 -2.96 -0.26
N GLU A 3 -19.52 -3.58 -1.42
CA GLU A 3 -20.63 -4.50 -1.75
C GLU A 3 -20.60 -5.82 -0.96
N LEU A 4 -19.44 -6.23 -0.43
CA LEU A 4 -19.33 -7.46 0.37
C LEU A 4 -19.85 -7.30 1.80
N GLY A 5 -20.22 -6.09 2.22
CA GLY A 5 -20.66 -5.84 3.60
C GLY A 5 -19.62 -6.12 4.67
N LEU A 6 -18.34 -6.33 4.29
CA LEU A 6 -17.23 -6.68 5.20
C LEU A 6 -17.04 -5.67 6.34
N TRP A 7 -17.39 -4.41 6.06
CA TRP A 7 -17.25 -3.29 6.98
C TRP A 7 -18.49 -3.07 7.86
N ARG A 8 -19.51 -3.94 7.78
CA ARG A 8 -20.65 -3.88 8.70
C ARG A 8 -20.25 -4.46 10.06
N GLU A 9 -20.28 -3.61 11.07
CA GLU A 9 -19.95 -3.99 12.44
C GLU A 9 -20.99 -5.00 13.00
N ASP A 10 -20.54 -6.23 13.26
CA ASP A 10 -21.24 -7.19 14.10
C ASP A 10 -20.22 -7.83 15.05
N HIS A 11 -19.93 -7.11 16.15
CA HIS A 11 -18.94 -7.52 17.14
C HIS A 11 -19.42 -8.66 18.06
N HIS A 12 -20.70 -9.01 18.01
CA HIS A 12 -21.34 -9.90 18.98
C HIS A 12 -21.88 -11.19 18.37
N GLY A 13 -22.31 -11.17 17.10
CA GLY A 13 -22.90 -12.31 16.41
C GLY A 13 -21.90 -13.27 15.79
N GLY A 14 -20.61 -12.93 15.74
CA GLY A 14 -19.56 -13.74 15.10
C GLY A 14 -19.66 -13.79 13.56
N ASN A 15 -20.61 -13.06 12.96
CA ASN A 15 -20.86 -13.09 11.52
C ASN A 15 -19.95 -12.13 10.73
N ASN A 16 -19.09 -11.36 11.41
CA ASN A 16 -18.12 -10.49 10.76
C ASN A 16 -16.77 -11.21 10.60
N LYS A 17 -16.57 -11.81 9.42
CA LYS A 17 -15.36 -12.54 9.05
C LYS A 17 -14.09 -11.69 9.13
N LEU A 18 -14.17 -10.42 8.71
CA LEU A 18 -13.05 -9.49 8.76
C LEU A 18 -12.60 -9.27 10.21
N TYR A 19 -13.54 -9.01 11.12
CA TYR A 19 -13.27 -8.85 12.55
C TYR A 19 -12.68 -10.13 13.15
N ASN A 20 -13.24 -11.30 12.83
CA ASN A 20 -12.77 -12.58 13.34
C ASN A 20 -11.29 -12.83 12.97
N VAL A 21 -10.93 -12.65 11.70
CA VAL A 21 -9.55 -12.82 11.23
C VAL A 21 -8.61 -11.82 11.89
N LEU A 22 -8.96 -10.53 11.91
CA LEU A 22 -8.11 -9.49 12.49
C LEU A 22 -7.91 -9.71 13.99
N LYS A 23 -8.96 -10.11 14.71
CA LYS A 23 -8.89 -10.45 16.13
C LYS A 23 -8.02 -11.68 16.34
N ALA A 24 -8.17 -12.74 15.54
CA ALA A 24 -7.33 -13.92 15.63
C ALA A 24 -5.85 -13.58 15.41
N TYR A 25 -5.54 -12.77 14.39
CA TYR A 25 -4.18 -12.32 14.12
C TYR A 25 -3.60 -11.49 15.26
N ALA A 26 -4.36 -10.52 15.78
CA ALA A 26 -3.91 -9.66 16.88
C ALA A 26 -3.60 -10.44 18.17
N ASN A 27 -4.29 -11.55 18.43
CA ASN A 27 -3.99 -12.45 19.56
C ASN A 27 -2.80 -13.38 19.27
N TYR A 28 -2.57 -13.72 18.00
CA TYR A 28 -1.46 -14.56 17.58
C TYR A 28 -0.12 -13.80 17.62
N ASP A 29 -0.06 -12.63 16.98
CA ASP A 29 1.12 -11.76 16.94
C ASP A 29 0.89 -10.54 17.85
N ASN A 30 1.11 -10.71 19.16
CA ASN A 30 0.88 -9.65 20.16
C ASN A 30 1.85 -8.46 20.02
N GLU A 31 2.97 -8.62 19.33
CA GLU A 31 3.91 -7.54 19.09
C GLU A 31 3.34 -6.53 18.08
N VAL A 32 2.69 -7.02 17.02
CA VAL A 32 1.98 -6.19 16.06
C VAL A 32 0.59 -5.82 16.57
N GLY A 33 -0.13 -6.80 17.14
CA GLY A 33 -1.54 -6.67 17.47
C GLY A 33 -2.40 -6.34 16.24
N TYR A 34 -3.30 -5.38 16.38
CA TYR A 34 -4.02 -4.79 15.24
C TYR A 34 -3.51 -3.37 14.99
N VAL A 35 -3.04 -3.13 13.77
CA VAL A 35 -2.68 -1.81 13.26
C VAL A 35 -3.60 -1.47 12.09
N GLN A 36 -4.06 -0.22 12.03
CA GLN A 36 -4.88 0.28 10.93
C GLN A 36 -4.10 0.13 9.61
N GLY A 37 -4.73 -0.48 8.61
CA GLY A 37 -4.10 -0.84 7.34
C GLY A 37 -4.22 -2.33 7.05
N ILE A 38 -4.05 -3.19 8.07
CA ILE A 38 -4.13 -4.66 7.93
C ILE A 38 -5.53 -5.09 7.46
N ASN A 39 -6.57 -4.36 7.88
CA ASN A 39 -7.95 -4.59 7.48
C ASN A 39 -8.16 -4.55 5.95
N TYR A 40 -7.40 -3.74 5.22
CA TYR A 40 -7.50 -3.70 3.75
C TYR A 40 -6.91 -4.95 3.10
N LEU A 41 -5.81 -5.47 3.65
CA LEU A 41 -5.20 -6.72 3.19
C LEU A 41 -6.12 -7.91 3.43
N VAL A 42 -6.69 -8.00 4.63
CA VAL A 42 -7.68 -9.04 4.97
C VAL A 42 -8.95 -8.88 4.13
N GLY A 43 -9.40 -7.64 3.90
CA GLY A 43 -10.53 -7.34 3.03
C GLY A 43 -10.31 -7.82 1.60
N LEU A 44 -9.11 -7.65 1.05
CA LEU A 44 -8.75 -8.16 -0.27
C LEU A 44 -8.74 -9.70 -0.29
N PHE A 45 -8.22 -10.36 0.74
CA PHE A 45 -8.28 -11.82 0.83
C PHE A 45 -9.72 -12.33 0.91
N LEU A 46 -10.56 -11.74 1.78
CA LEU A 46 -11.97 -12.13 1.93
C LEU A 46 -12.80 -11.87 0.66
N PHE A 47 -12.34 -10.96 -0.21
CA PHE A 47 -12.97 -10.77 -1.51
C PHE A 47 -12.85 -12.00 -2.40
N TYR A 48 -11.74 -12.73 -2.33
CA TYR A 48 -11.47 -13.90 -3.17
C TYR A 48 -11.66 -15.25 -2.44
N ILE A 49 -11.49 -15.25 -1.11
CA ILE A 49 -11.49 -16.43 -0.27
C ILE A 49 -12.62 -16.27 0.76
N PRO A 50 -13.77 -16.93 0.55
CA PRO A 50 -14.90 -16.83 1.47
C PRO A 50 -14.64 -17.44 2.86
N ASP A 51 -13.67 -18.34 2.95
CA ASP A 51 -13.33 -19.07 4.17
C ASP A 51 -12.37 -18.26 5.06
N GLU A 52 -12.82 -17.86 6.25
CA GLU A 52 -12.05 -16.97 7.14
C GLU A 52 -10.80 -17.64 7.73
N GLU A 53 -10.81 -18.97 7.92
CA GLU A 53 -9.65 -19.72 8.39
C GLU A 53 -8.53 -19.70 7.35
N THR A 54 -8.86 -19.98 6.09
CA THR A 54 -7.90 -19.89 4.98
C THR A 54 -7.34 -18.47 4.85
N VAL A 55 -8.18 -17.44 5.00
CA VAL A 55 -7.72 -16.05 5.01
C VAL A 55 -6.75 -15.76 6.16
N PHE A 56 -7.00 -16.27 7.36
CA PHE A 56 -6.06 -16.14 8.48
C PHE A 56 -4.69 -16.74 8.12
N TRP A 57 -4.67 -17.93 7.51
CA TRP A 57 -3.42 -18.55 7.06
C TRP A 57 -2.73 -17.73 5.96
N CYS A 58 -3.46 -17.20 4.99
CA CYS A 58 -2.91 -16.30 3.97
C CYS A 58 -2.27 -15.05 4.59
N LEU A 59 -2.97 -14.41 5.54
CA LEU A 59 -2.44 -13.28 6.28
C LEU A 59 -1.16 -13.65 7.04
N LEU A 60 -1.14 -14.81 7.71
CA LEU A 60 0.04 -15.27 8.44
C LEU A 60 1.24 -15.52 7.52
N GLN A 61 1.02 -16.10 6.33
CA GLN A 61 2.07 -16.28 5.33
C GLN A 61 2.62 -14.93 4.86
N LEU A 62 1.76 -13.95 4.59
CA LEU A 62 2.17 -12.59 4.24
C LEU A 62 3.02 -11.96 5.37
N MET A 63 2.53 -12.02 6.60
CA MET A 63 3.17 -11.36 7.73
C MET A 63 4.51 -12.01 8.10
N GLN A 64 4.60 -13.34 8.07
CA GLN A 64 5.78 -14.09 8.54
C GLN A 64 6.74 -14.48 7.41
N LYS A 65 6.25 -15.00 6.27
CA LYS A 65 7.14 -15.47 5.19
C LYS A 65 7.63 -14.34 4.29
N ARG A 66 6.79 -13.34 4.01
CA ARG A 66 7.21 -12.12 3.29
C ARG A 66 7.77 -11.05 4.25
N ASN A 67 7.84 -11.36 5.54
CA ASN A 67 8.27 -10.44 6.59
C ASN A 67 7.50 -9.11 6.59
N TRP A 68 6.23 -9.11 6.15
CA TRP A 68 5.45 -7.88 6.03
C TRP A 68 5.05 -7.32 7.40
N ARG A 69 5.12 -8.14 8.47
CA ARG A 69 4.86 -7.70 9.85
C ARG A 69 5.74 -6.50 10.25
N GLU A 70 6.96 -6.41 9.75
CA GLU A 70 7.93 -5.36 10.06
C GLU A 70 7.54 -3.96 9.54
N VAL A 71 6.50 -3.89 8.70
CA VAL A 71 5.85 -2.63 8.32
C VAL A 71 5.00 -2.06 9.48
N TYR A 72 4.61 -2.90 10.44
CA TYR A 72 3.71 -2.56 11.55
C TYR A 72 4.30 -2.76 12.94
N THR A 73 5.39 -3.52 13.09
CA THR A 73 6.07 -3.70 14.39
C THR A 73 6.67 -2.37 14.88
N ASN A 74 7.05 -2.34 16.16
CA ASN A 74 7.70 -1.18 16.76
C ASN A 74 8.89 -0.70 15.92
N GLU A 75 9.05 0.61 15.84
CA GLU A 75 10.07 1.29 15.02
C GLU A 75 9.98 1.11 13.48
N PHE A 76 9.01 0.33 13.00
CA PHE A 76 8.69 0.14 11.57
C PHE A 76 9.92 -0.16 10.68
N PRO A 77 10.76 -1.17 11.02
CA PRO A 77 12.04 -1.38 10.35
C PRO A 77 11.91 -1.55 8.83
N LYS A 78 10.96 -2.36 8.36
CA LYS A 78 10.72 -2.57 6.93
C LYS A 78 10.09 -1.35 6.25
N MET A 79 9.24 -0.61 6.96
CA MET A 79 8.72 0.66 6.42
C MET A 79 9.87 1.63 6.14
N ARG A 80 10.76 1.82 7.12
CA ARG A 80 11.93 2.70 7.01
C ARG A 80 12.88 2.26 5.91
N GLU A 81 13.06 0.96 5.73
CA GLU A 81 13.83 0.41 4.61
C GLU A 81 13.23 0.84 3.26
N LEU A 82 11.93 0.62 3.07
CA LEU A 82 11.23 0.95 1.83
C LEU A 82 11.21 2.45 1.56
N THR A 83 10.95 3.28 2.57
CA THR A 83 10.88 4.73 2.41
C THR A 83 12.24 5.35 2.19
N ARG A 84 13.31 4.87 2.85
CA ARG A 84 14.69 5.30 2.57
C ARG A 84 15.14 4.88 1.18
N PHE A 85 14.78 3.66 0.75
CA PHE A 85 15.08 3.22 -0.60
C PHE A 85 14.37 4.10 -1.64
N LEU A 86 13.09 4.40 -1.44
CA LEU A 86 12.33 5.32 -2.28
C LEU A 86 12.95 6.71 -2.31
N GLU A 87 13.27 7.28 -1.15
CA GLU A 87 13.90 8.60 -1.01
C GLU A 87 15.22 8.66 -1.77
N HIS A 88 16.09 7.66 -1.58
CA HIS A 88 17.35 7.56 -2.31
C HIS A 88 17.14 7.49 -3.82
N ARG A 89 16.17 6.71 -4.31
CA ARG A 89 15.84 6.65 -5.74
C ARG A 89 15.31 7.98 -6.26
N LEU A 90 14.47 8.69 -5.50
CA LEU A 90 13.99 10.02 -5.84
C LEU A 90 15.13 11.05 -5.91
N GLU A 91 16.11 10.99 -5.01
CA GLU A 91 17.31 11.84 -5.06
C GLU A 91 18.10 11.64 -6.36
N GLN A 92 18.24 10.39 -6.80
CA GLN A 92 19.03 10.06 -8.00
C GLN A 92 18.28 10.35 -9.31
N GLU A 93 16.99 10.02 -9.37
CA GLU A 93 16.21 10.04 -10.62
C GLU A 93 15.36 11.30 -10.78
N TYR A 94 14.77 11.80 -9.68
CA TYR A 94 13.81 12.90 -9.70
C TYR A 94 14.10 13.98 -8.64
N PRO A 95 15.34 14.50 -8.52
CA PRO A 95 15.74 15.39 -7.42
C PRO A 95 14.90 16.68 -7.35
N GLN A 96 14.41 17.17 -8.50
CA GLN A 96 13.53 18.35 -8.53
C GLN A 96 12.16 18.07 -7.88
N VAL A 97 11.62 16.86 -8.05
CA VAL A 97 10.36 16.46 -7.44
C VAL A 97 10.54 16.31 -5.94
N LEU A 98 11.60 15.63 -5.51
CA LEU A 98 11.90 15.47 -4.09
C LEU A 98 12.05 16.81 -3.38
N ALA A 99 12.92 17.69 -3.90
CA ALA A 99 13.12 19.01 -3.32
C ALA A 99 11.82 19.84 -3.30
N HIS A 100 10.99 19.73 -4.34
CA HIS A 100 9.68 20.41 -4.36
C HIS A 100 8.74 19.87 -3.29
N MET A 101 8.66 18.55 -3.11
CA MET A 101 7.88 17.93 -2.05
C MET A 101 8.34 18.39 -0.66
N GLU A 102 9.64 18.35 -0.40
CA GLU A 102 10.24 18.77 0.88
C GLU A 102 9.98 20.25 1.17
N ASN A 103 10.11 21.13 0.17
CA ASN A 103 9.80 22.56 0.28
C ASN A 103 8.32 22.82 0.62
N ASN A 104 7.43 21.87 0.34
CA ASN A 104 6.00 21.91 0.68
C ASN A 104 5.67 21.08 1.94
N GLY A 105 6.68 20.70 2.73
CA GLY A 105 6.53 20.00 4.00
C GLY A 105 6.20 18.51 3.88
N LEU A 106 6.40 17.91 2.71
CA LEU A 106 6.17 16.47 2.48
C LEU A 106 7.46 15.70 2.69
N VAL A 107 7.54 14.98 3.81
CA VAL A 107 8.61 14.00 4.08
C VAL A 107 8.23 12.66 3.46
N VAL A 108 9.16 12.00 2.75
CA VAL A 108 8.92 10.75 2.01
C VAL A 108 8.30 9.68 2.91
N GLU A 109 8.88 9.43 4.10
CA GLU A 109 8.35 8.44 5.04
C GLU A 109 6.89 8.74 5.43
N GLY A 110 6.58 9.95 5.88
CA GLY A 110 5.22 10.32 6.27
C GLY A 110 4.22 10.30 5.11
N THR A 111 4.68 10.61 3.91
CA THR A 111 3.84 10.72 2.72
C THR A 111 3.44 9.35 2.18
N PHE A 112 4.40 8.43 2.03
CA PHE A 112 4.17 7.17 1.33
C PHE A 112 3.91 5.96 2.25
N SER A 113 4.17 6.07 3.55
CA SER A 113 3.88 5.01 4.52
C SER A 113 2.45 4.45 4.45
N PRO A 114 1.38 5.28 4.29
CA PRO A 114 0.01 4.78 4.15
C PRO A 114 -0.19 3.85 2.94
N HIS A 115 0.53 4.07 1.85
CA HIS A 115 0.42 3.25 0.65
C HIS A 115 1.11 1.91 0.84
N PHE A 116 2.29 1.89 1.46
CA PHE A 116 2.94 0.63 1.84
C PHE A 116 2.09 -0.13 2.85
N MET A 117 1.63 0.50 3.94
CA MET A 117 0.77 -0.16 4.95
C MET A 117 -0.47 -0.84 4.38
N THR A 118 -0.98 -0.39 3.24
CA THR A 118 -2.18 -0.95 2.61
C THR A 118 -1.90 -1.67 1.31
N LEU A 119 -0.63 -1.78 0.88
CA LEU A 119 -0.22 -2.24 -0.45
C LEU A 119 -1.07 -1.59 -1.57
N PHE A 120 -1.35 -0.29 -1.44
CA PHE A 120 -2.17 0.51 -2.37
C PHE A 120 -3.63 0.04 -2.53
N VAL A 121 -4.06 -0.99 -1.78
CA VAL A 121 -5.42 -1.56 -1.82
C VAL A 121 -6.47 -0.54 -1.40
N TYR A 122 -6.11 0.39 -0.51
CA TYR A 122 -7.05 1.40 -0.01
C TYR A 122 -7.51 2.39 -1.08
N LEU A 123 -6.63 2.78 -2.00
CA LEU A 123 -6.87 3.88 -2.94
C LEU A 123 -7.30 3.45 -4.33
N THR A 124 -7.34 2.14 -4.58
CA THR A 124 -7.56 1.62 -5.92
C THR A 124 -8.82 0.74 -6.00
N PRO A 125 -9.50 0.70 -7.16
CA PRO A 125 -10.53 -0.30 -7.44
C PRO A 125 -10.02 -1.71 -7.19
N VAL A 126 -10.90 -2.64 -6.81
CA VAL A 126 -10.49 -3.99 -6.38
C VAL A 126 -9.72 -4.74 -7.46
N GLU A 127 -10.06 -4.53 -8.73
CA GLU A 127 -9.40 -5.13 -9.89
C GLU A 127 -7.93 -4.70 -9.96
N ILE A 128 -7.67 -3.41 -9.72
CA ILE A 128 -6.32 -2.84 -9.71
C ILE A 128 -5.58 -3.28 -8.46
N ALA A 129 -6.19 -3.14 -7.28
CA ALA A 129 -5.63 -3.58 -6.01
C ALA A 129 -5.16 -5.05 -6.08
N THR A 130 -5.94 -5.91 -6.75
CA THR A 130 -5.59 -7.32 -6.96
C THR A 130 -4.33 -7.47 -7.79
N ARG A 131 -4.20 -6.75 -8.91
CA ARG A 131 -3.00 -6.82 -9.75
C ARG A 131 -1.76 -6.30 -9.03
N LEU A 132 -1.89 -5.21 -8.28
CA LEU A 132 -0.79 -4.68 -7.48
C LEU A 132 -0.35 -5.69 -6.41
N PHE A 133 -1.32 -6.33 -5.76
CA PHE A 133 -1.07 -7.36 -4.77
C PHE A 133 -0.43 -8.62 -5.40
N GLU A 134 -0.87 -9.06 -6.57
CA GLU A 134 -0.26 -10.18 -7.31
C GLU A 134 1.21 -9.89 -7.62
N VAL A 135 1.52 -8.70 -8.16
CA VAL A 135 2.91 -8.29 -8.42
C VAL A 135 3.73 -8.28 -7.15
N PHE A 136 3.20 -7.70 -6.07
CA PHE A 136 3.88 -7.72 -4.78
C PHE A 136 4.18 -9.15 -4.29
N ILE A 137 3.23 -10.08 -4.46
CA ILE A 137 3.44 -11.49 -4.08
C ILE A 137 4.41 -12.21 -5.01
N LEU A 138 4.53 -11.84 -6.29
CA LEU A 138 5.43 -12.49 -7.24
C LEU A 138 6.84 -11.90 -7.18
N ASP A 139 6.95 -10.58 -7.29
CA ASP A 139 8.19 -9.84 -7.51
C ASP A 139 8.75 -9.22 -6.21
N GLY A 140 7.93 -9.15 -5.16
CA GLY A 140 8.33 -8.69 -3.82
C GLY A 140 8.17 -7.19 -3.60
N ASP A 141 8.73 -6.73 -2.48
CA ASP A 141 8.46 -5.39 -1.94
C ASP A 141 8.94 -4.26 -2.87
N LEU A 142 10.07 -4.48 -3.56
CA LEU A 142 10.66 -3.48 -4.45
C LEU A 142 9.79 -3.22 -5.69
N ALA A 143 8.95 -4.15 -6.10
CA ALA A 143 8.04 -3.92 -7.23
C ALA A 143 7.04 -2.80 -6.94
N ILE A 144 6.61 -2.67 -5.67
CA ILE A 144 5.75 -1.58 -5.22
C ILE A 144 6.49 -0.24 -5.23
N VAL A 145 7.78 -0.23 -4.87
CA VAL A 145 8.61 0.99 -4.97
C VAL A 145 8.80 1.41 -6.43
N ARG A 146 9.07 0.47 -7.33
CA ARG A 146 9.21 0.74 -8.77
C ARG A 146 7.92 1.30 -9.37
N LEU A 147 6.77 0.73 -9.01
CA LEU A 147 5.47 1.24 -9.41
C LEU A 147 5.28 2.70 -8.98
N LEU A 148 5.63 3.02 -7.73
CA LEU A 148 5.50 4.37 -7.21
C LEU A 148 6.43 5.36 -7.93
N LEU A 149 7.69 4.98 -8.18
CA LEU A 149 8.64 5.77 -8.96
C LEU A 149 8.12 6.02 -10.39
N ARG A 150 7.56 4.99 -11.02
CA ARG A 150 6.95 5.11 -12.36
C ARG A 150 5.75 6.07 -12.35
N MET A 151 4.90 6.02 -11.33
CA MET A 151 3.81 6.98 -11.18
C MET A 151 4.33 8.42 -11.00
N ILE A 152 5.41 8.60 -10.23
CA ILE A 152 6.04 9.91 -10.02
C ILE A 152 6.64 10.46 -11.31
N GLU A 153 7.31 9.61 -12.10
CA GLU A 153 7.83 9.97 -13.42
C GLU A 153 6.71 10.46 -14.35
N LEU A 154 5.64 9.66 -14.49
CA LEU A 154 4.51 9.97 -15.37
C LEU A 154 3.78 11.24 -14.94
N LYS A 155 3.83 11.60 -13.64
CA LYS A 155 3.15 12.76 -13.06
C LYS A 155 4.09 13.89 -12.67
N GLN A 156 5.36 13.85 -13.08
CA GLN A 156 6.36 14.84 -12.68
C GLN A 156 5.91 16.28 -12.95
N SER A 157 5.39 16.58 -14.14
CA SER A 157 4.92 17.93 -14.49
C SER A 157 3.74 18.36 -13.62
N GLU A 158 2.84 17.44 -13.29
CA GLU A 158 1.67 17.70 -12.47
C GLU A 158 2.05 17.90 -10.99
N LEU A 159 3.04 17.17 -10.48
CA LEU A 159 3.62 17.35 -9.15
C LEU A 159 4.27 18.73 -9.02
N LEU A 160 5.11 19.12 -9.97
CA LEU A 160 5.83 20.40 -9.92
C LEU A 160 4.93 21.63 -10.11
N ARG A 161 3.76 21.46 -10.74
CA ARG A 161 2.78 22.55 -10.93
C ARG A 161 1.99 22.88 -9.65
N ARG A 162 1.82 21.92 -8.74
CA ARG A 162 0.98 22.04 -7.54
C ARG A 162 1.81 22.48 -6.34
N GLN A 163 1.19 23.17 -5.38
CA GLN A 163 1.84 23.64 -4.15
C GLN A 163 0.91 23.45 -2.94
N ASP A 164 1.48 23.55 -1.74
CA ASP A 164 0.80 23.50 -0.45
C ASP A 164 -0.17 22.31 -0.35
N VAL A 165 -1.39 22.56 0.13
CA VAL A 165 -2.45 21.58 0.34
C VAL A 165 -2.84 20.86 -0.96
N GLU A 166 -2.72 21.52 -2.12
CA GLU A 166 -3.05 20.89 -3.39
C GLU A 166 -2.04 19.80 -3.73
N LEU A 167 -0.74 20.07 -3.54
CA LEU A 167 0.30 19.08 -3.73
C LEU A 167 0.15 17.93 -2.73
N GLN A 168 -0.07 18.23 -1.46
CA GLN A 168 -0.24 17.20 -0.42
C GLN A 168 -1.38 16.25 -0.76
N ARG A 169 -2.55 16.77 -1.12
CA ARG A 169 -3.70 15.96 -1.55
C ARG A 169 -3.39 15.17 -2.82
N TYR A 170 -2.67 15.76 -3.76
CA TYR A 170 -2.34 15.08 -5.01
C TYR A 170 -1.38 13.90 -4.78
N VAL A 171 -0.31 14.08 -4.01
CA VAL A 171 0.63 13.00 -3.72
C VAL A 171 -0.03 11.87 -2.92
N LEU A 172 -0.87 12.20 -1.93
CA LEU A 172 -1.51 11.23 -1.05
C LEU A 172 -2.65 10.42 -1.70
N SER A 173 -3.26 10.88 -2.79
CA SER A 173 -4.31 10.09 -3.45
C SER A 173 -4.45 10.38 -4.94
N GLY A 174 -4.50 11.66 -5.31
CA GLY A 174 -4.80 12.09 -6.68
C GLY A 174 -3.83 11.53 -7.74
N MET A 175 -2.55 11.38 -7.42
CA MET A 175 -1.53 10.84 -8.32
C MET A 175 -1.83 9.38 -8.68
N ILE A 176 -2.14 8.56 -7.66
CA ILE A 176 -2.44 7.14 -7.86
C ILE A 176 -3.74 7.00 -8.66
N GLU A 177 -4.78 7.75 -8.28
CA GLU A 177 -6.07 7.77 -8.97
C GLU A 177 -5.92 8.18 -10.46
N ASP A 178 -5.19 9.25 -10.73
CA ASP A 178 -4.91 9.71 -12.09
C ASP A 178 -4.15 8.66 -12.90
N CYS A 179 -3.13 8.02 -12.30
CA CYS A 179 -2.35 7.00 -12.98
C CYS A 179 -3.19 5.79 -13.36
N VAL A 180 -4.00 5.28 -12.43
CA VAL A 180 -4.82 4.09 -12.69
C VAL A 180 -6.00 4.36 -13.63
N GLN A 181 -6.43 5.62 -13.77
CA GLN A 181 -7.45 6.02 -14.76
C GLN A 181 -6.87 6.23 -16.15
N GLN A 182 -5.63 6.72 -16.25
CA GLN A 182 -5.02 7.11 -17.53
C GLN A 182 -4.19 5.99 -18.17
N TYR A 183 -3.63 5.09 -17.38
CA TYR A 183 -2.73 4.05 -17.85
C TYR A 183 -3.25 2.66 -17.49
N SER A 184 -2.97 1.69 -18.36
CA SER A 184 -3.24 0.29 -18.03
C SER A 184 -2.27 -0.18 -16.95
N ILE A 185 -2.70 -1.14 -16.13
CA ILE A 185 -1.83 -1.74 -15.11
C ILE A 185 -0.62 -2.41 -15.74
N ALA A 186 -0.78 -3.06 -16.90
CA ALA A 186 0.35 -3.63 -17.64
C ALA A 186 1.40 -2.56 -18.00
N TYR A 187 0.98 -1.36 -18.40
CA TYR A 187 1.89 -0.26 -18.70
C TYR A 187 2.58 0.31 -17.45
N LEU A 188 1.87 0.38 -16.32
CA LEU A 188 2.45 0.86 -15.06
C LEU A 188 3.46 -0.15 -14.45
N LEU A 189 3.34 -1.42 -14.82
CA LEU A 189 4.19 -2.51 -14.35
C LEU A 189 5.27 -2.93 -15.35
N ASP A 190 5.33 -2.27 -16.50
CA ASP A 190 6.36 -2.52 -17.51
C ASP A 190 7.67 -1.85 -17.07
N PHE A 191 8.47 -2.60 -16.31
CA PHE A 191 9.72 -2.15 -15.71
C PHE A 191 10.95 -2.35 -16.61
N GLU A 192 10.79 -2.70 -17.90
CA GLU A 192 11.87 -2.99 -18.85
C GLU A 192 12.87 -1.83 -19.08
N LEU A 193 12.69 -0.69 -18.40
CA LEU A 193 13.53 0.51 -18.49
C LEU A 193 14.44 0.74 -17.27
N TYR A 194 14.44 -0.14 -16.25
CA TYR A 194 15.09 0.14 -14.96
C TYR A 194 16.14 -0.88 -14.46
N ASP A 195 16.55 -1.83 -15.30
CA ASP A 195 17.67 -2.74 -15.02
C ASP A 195 19.00 -2.30 -15.67
#